data_AF-A0A9R1A7Y7-F1
#
_entry.id   AF-A0A9R1A7Y7-F1
#
_cell.length_a   1.000
_cell.length_b   1.000
_cell.length_c   1.000
_cell.angle_alpha   90.00
_cell.angle_beta   90.00
_cell.angle_gamma   90.00
#
_symmetry.space_group_name_H-M   'P 1'
#
loop_
_entity.id
_entity.type
_entity.pdbx_description
1 polymer ?
#
loop_
_entity_poly.entity_id
_entity_poly.type
_entity_poly.pdbx_seq_one_letter_code
_entity_poly.pdbx_strand_id
1 'polypeptide(L)'
;MLFFPGDPSLIDGTFIDRFDIIVVSRASLKTKLFINDNCRKRSKHIAFYSVDCKDSCGEIFVDLQNHSYLQKKPGGEPEQQELKYPSLQACNFFFGSVRYCWNTYEAISVPWKDLSKKTTKLYYAMRVLESYESSEGRDPGETSLSDLPAVLALRKDMCDRMSLDESRIPTSLLERLLAAGKKEHPPVCAILGGILGQEVIKSISCKGDPIKNFFYFDDADGKGAMEDIPPTPED
;
A
#
# COMPACT_ATOMS: atom_id res chain seq x y z
N MET A 1 -20.02 2.88 -2.32
CA MET A 1 -20.64 1.67 -2.89
C MET A 1 -19.58 0.58 -2.83
N LEU A 2 -19.82 -0.52 -2.09
CA LEU A 2 -18.90 -1.67 -2.05
C LEU A 2 -19.13 -2.48 -3.33
N PHE A 3 -18.12 -2.60 -4.19
CA PHE A 3 -18.21 -3.42 -5.39
C PHE A 3 -17.60 -4.81 -5.12
N PHE A 4 -18.41 -5.84 -5.34
CA PHE A 4 -18.01 -7.25 -5.45
C PHE A 4 -17.24 -7.48 -6.76
N PRO A 5 -16.42 -8.55 -6.89
CA PRO A 5 -15.36 -8.63 -7.90
C PRO A 5 -15.92 -8.49 -9.32
N GLY A 6 -15.76 -7.31 -9.90
CA GLY A 6 -15.89 -7.09 -11.32
C GLY A 6 -14.54 -7.33 -11.98
N ASP A 7 -14.53 -7.79 -13.23
CA ASP A 7 -13.32 -7.85 -14.03
C ASP A 7 -12.65 -6.45 -14.01
N PRO A 8 -11.39 -6.31 -13.51
CA PRO A 8 -10.68 -5.04 -13.48
C PRO A 8 -10.60 -4.36 -14.85
N SER A 9 -10.73 -5.11 -15.95
CA SER A 9 -10.79 -4.58 -17.31
C SER A 9 -11.99 -3.64 -17.56
N LEU A 10 -13.05 -3.76 -16.75
CA LEU A 10 -14.26 -2.94 -16.82
C LEU A 10 -14.14 -1.62 -16.05
N ILE A 11 -13.07 -1.45 -15.26
CA ILE A 11 -12.80 -0.23 -14.51
C ILE A 11 -12.08 0.76 -15.44
N ASP A 12 -12.84 1.41 -16.31
CA ASP A 12 -12.31 2.46 -17.18
C ASP A 12 -12.30 3.84 -16.50
N GLY A 13 -11.72 4.83 -17.18
CA GLY A 13 -11.66 6.19 -16.68
C GLY A 13 -13.03 6.82 -16.43
N THR A 14 -14.03 6.50 -17.27
CA THR A 14 -15.39 7.06 -17.15
C THR A 14 -16.12 6.50 -15.94
N PHE A 15 -15.85 5.24 -15.59
CA PHE A 15 -16.35 4.63 -14.36
C PHE A 15 -15.72 5.29 -13.13
N ILE A 16 -14.41 5.49 -13.14
CA ILE A 16 -13.65 6.10 -12.03
C ILE A 16 -14.12 7.54 -11.75
N ASP A 17 -14.39 8.34 -12.79
CA ASP A 17 -14.82 9.75 -12.67
C ASP A 17 -16.12 9.94 -11.86
N ARG A 18 -16.89 8.88 -11.67
CA ARG A 18 -18.14 8.89 -10.88
C ARG A 18 -17.92 8.95 -9.37
N PHE A 19 -16.68 8.78 -8.91
CA PHE A 19 -16.36 8.68 -7.49
C PHE A 19 -15.38 9.78 -7.07
N ASP A 20 -15.44 10.21 -5.81
CA ASP A 20 -14.44 11.09 -5.19
C ASP A 20 -13.36 10.27 -4.47
N ILE A 21 -13.71 9.04 -4.08
CA ILE A 21 -12.84 8.13 -3.33
C ILE A 21 -13.02 6.71 -3.88
N ILE A 22 -11.90 6.04 -4.11
CA ILE A 22 -11.84 4.64 -4.50
C ILE A 22 -11.07 3.87 -3.43
N VAL A 23 -11.71 2.81 -2.91
CA VAL A 23 -11.12 1.87 -1.96
C VAL A 23 -11.05 0.51 -2.63
N VAL A 24 -9.85 -0.08 -2.67
CA VAL A 24 -9.60 -1.39 -3.26
C VAL A 24 -9.20 -2.38 -2.16
N SER A 25 -9.76 -3.58 -2.18
CA SER A 25 -9.35 -4.68 -1.31
C SER A 25 -9.29 -6.00 -2.06
N ARG A 26 -8.44 -6.93 -1.61
CA ARG A 26 -8.30 -8.27 -2.20
C ARG A 26 -8.04 -8.23 -3.72
N ALA A 27 -7.22 -7.29 -4.15
CA ALA A 27 -6.87 -7.11 -5.55
C ALA A 27 -5.37 -7.37 -5.77
N SER A 28 -5.03 -7.95 -6.92
CA SER A 28 -3.63 -8.15 -7.30
C SER A 28 -2.87 -6.82 -7.32
N LEU A 29 -1.56 -6.86 -7.08
CA LEU A 29 -0.72 -5.67 -7.14
C LEU A 29 -0.92 -4.93 -8.47
N LYS A 30 -0.95 -5.66 -9.59
CA LYS A 30 -1.25 -5.11 -10.92
C LYS A 30 -2.56 -4.31 -10.96
N THR A 31 -3.63 -4.82 -10.36
CA THR A 31 -4.92 -4.13 -10.30
C THR A 31 -4.86 -2.89 -9.40
N LYS A 32 -4.23 -2.98 -8.23
CA LYS A 32 -4.03 -1.83 -7.33
C LYS A 32 -3.29 -0.69 -8.06
N LEU A 33 -2.21 -1.01 -8.77
CA LEU A 33 -1.42 -0.07 -9.57
C LEU A 33 -2.25 0.55 -10.69
N PHE A 34 -2.97 -0.28 -11.46
CA PHE A 34 -3.81 0.19 -12.56
C PHE A 34 -4.87 1.17 -12.09
N ILE A 35 -5.57 0.87 -10.99
CA ILE A 35 -6.62 1.75 -10.46
C ILE A 35 -6.01 3.05 -9.91
N ASN A 36 -4.92 2.97 -9.13
CA ASN A 36 -4.27 4.15 -8.57
C ASN A 36 -3.76 5.11 -9.67
N ASP A 37 -3.11 4.58 -10.70
CA ASP A 37 -2.65 5.37 -11.85
C ASP A 37 -3.83 6.01 -12.60
N ASN A 38 -4.94 5.29 -12.79
CA ASN A 38 -6.12 5.87 -13.41
C ASN A 38 -6.75 6.99 -12.58
N CYS A 39 -6.79 6.88 -11.24
CA CYS A 39 -7.23 7.96 -10.35
C CYS A 39 -6.40 9.23 -10.53
N ARG A 40 -5.07 9.10 -10.63
CA ARG A 40 -4.14 10.24 -10.81
C ARG A 40 -4.25 10.91 -12.18
N LYS A 41 -4.64 10.17 -13.22
CA LYS A 41 -4.82 10.69 -14.59
C LYS A 41 -6.11 11.48 -14.77
N ARG A 42 -7.01 11.49 -13.78
CA ARG A 42 -8.26 12.24 -13.87
C ARG A 42 -8.03 13.73 -13.63
N SER A 43 -8.86 14.56 -14.26
CA SER A 43 -8.89 16.01 -13.99
C SER A 43 -9.53 16.31 -12.63
N LYS A 44 -10.45 15.44 -12.20
CA LYS A 44 -11.04 15.46 -10.87
C LYS A 44 -10.06 14.84 -9.86
N HIS A 45 -9.96 15.45 -8.67
CA HIS A 45 -9.26 14.83 -7.55
C HIS A 45 -10.00 13.58 -7.08
N ILE A 46 -9.31 12.44 -7.08
CA ILE A 46 -9.86 11.17 -6.61
C ILE A 46 -8.87 10.57 -5.62
N ALA A 47 -9.29 10.45 -4.36
CA ALA A 47 -8.51 9.78 -3.33
C ALA A 47 -8.51 8.27 -3.57
N PHE A 48 -7.36 7.65 -3.43
CA PHE A 48 -7.18 6.22 -3.58
C PHE A 48 -6.73 5.58 -2.27
N TYR A 49 -7.33 4.44 -1.95
CA TYR A 49 -6.93 3.59 -0.83
C TYR A 49 -6.84 2.15 -1.30
N SER A 50 -5.87 1.41 -0.77
CA SER A 50 -5.95 -0.06 -0.75
C SER A 50 -5.89 -0.59 0.66
N VAL A 51 -6.60 -1.69 0.92
CA VAL A 51 -6.58 -2.39 2.21
C VAL A 51 -6.52 -3.89 1.98
N ASP A 52 -5.56 -4.54 2.63
CA ASP A 52 -5.37 -5.99 2.57
C ASP A 52 -5.26 -6.55 3.98
N CYS A 53 -5.99 -7.65 4.22
CA CYS A 53 -5.88 -8.47 5.43
C CYS A 53 -5.36 -9.84 5.01
N LYS A 54 -4.20 -10.25 5.55
CA LYS A 54 -3.64 -11.59 5.38
C LYS A 54 -3.59 -12.24 6.76
N ASP A 55 -4.67 -12.95 7.10
CA ASP A 55 -4.93 -13.51 8.43
C ASP A 55 -4.74 -12.47 9.55
N SER A 56 -3.66 -12.58 10.31
CA SER A 56 -3.31 -11.76 11.47
C SER A 56 -2.53 -10.48 11.12
N CYS A 57 -2.23 -10.25 9.84
CA CYS A 57 -1.52 -9.08 9.36
C CYS A 57 -2.41 -8.19 8.48
N GLY A 58 -2.17 -6.89 8.52
CA GLY A 58 -2.93 -5.89 7.78
C GLY A 58 -2.06 -4.82 7.16
N GLU A 59 -2.48 -4.34 6.00
CA GLU A 59 -1.89 -3.21 5.28
C GLU A 59 -3.00 -2.26 4.81
N ILE A 60 -2.81 -0.97 5.01
CA ILE A 60 -3.55 0.10 4.33
C ILE A 60 -2.53 0.96 3.60
N PHE A 61 -2.81 1.27 2.34
CA PHE A 61 -2.13 2.30 1.57
C PHE A 61 -3.08 3.45 1.29
N VAL A 62 -2.55 4.67 1.32
CA VAL A 62 -3.28 5.92 1.12
C VAL A 62 -2.58 6.74 0.05
N ASP A 63 -3.34 7.21 -0.92
CA ASP A 63 -2.89 8.19 -1.91
C ASP A 63 -3.95 9.27 -2.11
N LEU A 64 -3.74 10.41 -1.46
CA LEU A 64 -4.58 11.60 -1.60
C LEU A 64 -4.03 12.59 -2.63
N GLN A 65 -3.03 12.21 -3.43
CA GLN A 65 -2.36 13.09 -4.39
C GLN A 65 -1.79 14.35 -3.70
N ASN A 66 -2.13 15.56 -4.16
CA ASN A 66 -1.88 16.78 -3.39
C ASN A 66 -3.12 17.08 -2.54
N HIS A 67 -2.98 17.02 -1.21
CA HIS A 67 -4.10 17.14 -0.27
C HIS A 67 -3.87 18.25 0.74
N SER A 68 -4.76 19.25 0.73
CA SER A 68 -4.78 20.31 1.74
C SER A 68 -5.81 20.00 2.83
N TYR A 69 -5.43 20.16 4.09
CA TYR A 69 -6.28 19.85 5.23
C TYR A 69 -6.05 20.83 6.40
N LEU A 70 -7.01 20.86 7.33
CA LEU A 70 -6.91 21.63 8.56
C LEU A 70 -6.40 20.74 9.69
N GLN A 71 -5.18 21.04 10.16
CA GLN A 71 -4.59 20.41 11.33
C GLN A 71 -5.03 21.17 12.58
N LYS A 72 -5.61 20.46 13.56
CA LYS A 72 -5.97 21.05 14.85
C LYS A 72 -4.85 20.79 15.86
N LYS A 73 -4.11 21.83 16.22
CA LYS A 73 -3.10 21.75 17.29
C LYS A 73 -3.79 21.80 18.66
N PRO A 74 -3.30 21.06 19.68
CA PRO A 74 -3.84 21.14 21.03
C PRO A 74 -3.76 22.58 21.57
N GLY A 75 -4.91 23.21 21.83
CA GLY A 75 -4.98 24.58 22.37
C GLY A 75 -4.69 25.71 21.36
N GLY A 76 -4.55 25.40 20.07
CA GLY A 76 -4.31 26.39 19.01
C GLY A 76 -5.45 26.48 17.98
N GLU A 77 -5.42 27.54 17.17
CA GLU A 77 -6.29 27.69 16.00
C GLU A 77 -5.95 26.63 14.93
N PRO A 78 -6.93 26.18 14.12
CA PRO A 78 -6.68 25.28 13.00
C PRO A 78 -5.72 25.91 11.99
N GLU A 79 -4.71 25.15 11.58
CA GLU A 79 -3.73 25.58 10.58
C GLU A 79 -3.91 24.79 9.29
N GLN A 80 -3.81 25.47 8.14
CA GLN A 80 -3.83 24.83 6.84
C GLN A 80 -2.48 24.14 6.58
N GLN A 81 -2.54 22.86 6.28
CA GLN A 81 -1.39 22.02 5.94
C GLN A 81 -1.59 21.44 4.54
N GLU A 82 -0.49 21.06 3.89
CA GLU A 82 -0.50 20.40 2.58
C GLU A 82 0.40 19.16 2.61
N LEU A 83 -0.14 18.03 2.16
CA LEU A 83 0.61 16.79 2.00
C LEU A 83 0.64 16.39 0.52
N LYS A 84 1.80 15.96 0.06
CA LYS A 84 2.00 15.36 -1.26
C LYS A 84 2.22 13.87 -1.10
N TYR A 85 1.33 13.09 -1.69
CA TYR A 85 1.37 11.64 -1.65
C TYR A 85 2.13 11.09 -2.86
N PRO A 86 2.96 10.05 -2.66
CA PRO A 86 3.52 9.25 -3.74
C PRO A 86 2.44 8.33 -4.35
N SER A 87 2.60 7.96 -5.63
CA SER A 87 1.79 6.89 -6.23
C SER A 87 2.23 5.53 -5.69
N LEU A 88 1.36 4.53 -5.69
CA LEU A 88 1.69 3.17 -5.24
C LEU A 88 2.92 2.62 -6.00
N GLN A 89 2.93 2.74 -7.34
CA GLN A 89 4.13 2.67 -8.18
C GLN A 89 3.84 3.26 -9.58
N ALA A 90 4.89 3.63 -10.31
CA ALA A 90 4.77 4.17 -11.67
C ALA A 90 4.27 3.12 -12.68
N CYS A 91 3.37 3.55 -13.55
CA CYS A 91 3.34 3.01 -14.91
C CYS A 91 4.66 3.38 -15.59
N ASN A 92 5.55 2.40 -15.79
CA ASN A 92 6.63 2.56 -16.75
C ASN A 92 5.98 2.71 -18.14
N PHE A 93 5.88 3.94 -18.65
CA PHE A 93 5.54 4.14 -20.04
C PHE A 93 6.82 3.98 -20.86
N PHE A 94 6.87 2.90 -21.63
CA PHE A 94 7.94 2.68 -22.59
C PHE A 94 7.51 3.29 -23.93
N PHE A 95 8.27 4.25 -24.43
CA PHE A 95 8.20 4.66 -25.84
C PHE A 95 9.46 4.11 -26.52
N GLY A 96 9.31 2.98 -27.24
CA GLY A 96 10.45 2.21 -27.71
C GLY A 96 11.26 1.62 -26.54
N SER A 97 12.60 1.73 -26.58
CA SER A 97 13.51 1.26 -25.51
C SER A 97 13.75 2.30 -24.40
N VAL A 98 13.06 3.44 -24.42
CA VAL A 98 13.28 4.53 -23.46
C VAL A 98 12.24 4.47 -22.34
N ARG A 99 12.72 4.40 -21.10
CA ARG A 99 11.90 4.48 -19.88
C ARG A 99 11.58 5.94 -19.58
N TYR A 100 10.32 6.33 -19.72
CA TYR A 100 9.85 7.64 -19.27
C TYR A 100 9.38 7.52 -17.82
N CYS A 101 10.21 7.98 -16.89
CA CYS A 101 9.85 8.11 -15.49
C CYS A 101 9.23 9.51 -15.31
N TRP A 102 7.93 9.59 -15.08
CA TRP A 102 7.32 10.83 -14.61
C TRP A 102 7.77 11.05 -13.15
N ASN A 103 8.03 12.31 -12.77
CA ASN A 103 8.51 12.74 -11.44
C ASN A 103 7.48 12.51 -10.31
N THR A 104 7.00 11.29 -10.16
CA THR A 104 6.14 10.84 -9.06
C THR A 104 6.95 9.88 -8.22
N TYR A 105 7.15 10.25 -6.96
CA TYR A 105 7.69 9.36 -5.95
C TYR A 105 6.87 8.05 -5.92
N GLU A 106 7.56 6.92 -5.97
CA GLU A 106 6.96 5.59 -6.11
C GLU A 106 7.06 4.85 -4.78
N ALA A 107 5.94 4.57 -4.13
CA ALA A 107 5.94 4.09 -2.75
C ALA A 107 6.57 2.69 -2.60
N ILE A 108 6.26 1.73 -3.47
CA ILE A 108 6.80 0.37 -3.36
C ILE A 108 8.14 0.15 -4.10
N SER A 109 8.58 1.13 -4.90
CA SER A 109 9.84 1.04 -5.67
C SER A 109 11.03 1.71 -4.97
N VAL A 110 10.83 2.31 -3.79
CA VAL A 110 11.91 2.94 -3.02
C VAL A 110 12.98 1.89 -2.66
N PRO A 111 14.27 2.13 -2.96
CA PRO A 111 15.35 1.26 -2.51
C PRO A 111 15.29 1.07 -0.99
N TRP A 112 15.31 -0.17 -0.51
CA TRP A 112 15.10 -0.45 0.92
C TRP A 112 16.19 0.12 1.83
N LYS A 113 17.40 0.32 1.28
CA LYS A 113 18.49 1.05 1.95
C LYS A 113 18.16 2.52 2.27
N ASP A 114 17.24 3.12 1.53
CA ASP A 114 16.83 4.53 1.69
C ASP A 114 15.62 4.66 2.63
N LEU A 115 15.04 3.53 3.07
CA LEU A 115 13.97 3.51 4.05
C LEU A 115 14.50 3.70 5.47
N SER A 116 13.62 4.16 6.35
CA SER A 116 13.94 4.29 7.78
C SER A 116 14.38 2.95 8.37
N LYS A 117 15.41 2.99 9.23
CA LYS A 117 15.80 1.81 10.02
C LYS A 117 14.67 1.29 10.89
N LYS A 118 13.65 2.11 11.18
CA LYS A 118 12.47 1.73 11.97
C LYS A 118 11.36 1.08 11.14
N THR A 119 11.47 1.07 9.81
CA THR A 119 10.42 0.54 8.93
C THR A 119 10.09 -0.90 9.30
N THR A 120 8.79 -1.14 9.48
CA THR A 120 8.24 -2.41 9.94
C THR A 120 8.68 -3.57 9.04
N LYS A 121 8.92 -4.73 9.67
CA LYS A 121 9.28 -5.96 8.97
C LYS A 121 8.15 -6.44 8.05
N LEU A 122 6.90 -6.12 8.40
CA LEU A 122 5.72 -6.47 7.63
C LEU A 122 5.73 -5.81 6.25
N TYR A 123 6.20 -4.56 6.12
CA TYR A 123 6.35 -3.90 4.82
C TYR A 123 7.18 -4.77 3.86
N TYR A 124 8.38 -5.16 4.28
CA TYR A 124 9.27 -5.95 3.44
C TYR A 124 8.70 -7.33 3.11
N ALA A 125 8.08 -7.99 4.09
CA ALA A 125 7.46 -9.30 3.88
C ALA A 125 6.29 -9.24 2.88
N MET A 126 5.44 -8.21 2.97
CA MET A 126 4.36 -7.97 2.01
C MET A 126 4.91 -7.72 0.60
N ARG A 127 5.96 -6.88 0.46
CA ARG A 127 6.60 -6.63 -0.84
C ARG A 127 7.20 -7.90 -1.47
N VAL A 128 7.85 -8.76 -0.68
CA VAL A 128 8.37 -10.05 -1.17
C VAL A 128 7.23 -10.94 -1.66
N LEU A 129 6.14 -11.05 -0.88
CA LEU A 129 5.01 -11.90 -1.21
C LEU A 129 4.27 -11.42 -2.46
N GLU A 130 4.02 -10.11 -2.59
CA GLU A 130 3.38 -9.53 -3.78
C GLU A 130 4.24 -9.69 -5.05
N SER A 131 5.57 -9.59 -4.90
CA SER A 131 6.52 -9.84 -5.99
C SER A 131 6.46 -11.30 -6.45
N TYR A 132 6.40 -12.25 -5.51
CA TYR A 132 6.25 -13.68 -5.80
C TYR A 132 4.91 -14.01 -6.46
N GLU A 133 3.80 -13.50 -5.90
CA GLU A 133 2.46 -13.67 -6.48
C GLU A 133 2.45 -13.14 -7.93
N SER A 134 3.05 -11.97 -8.17
CA SER A 134 3.13 -11.37 -9.50
C SER A 134 4.01 -12.16 -10.48
N SER A 135 5.16 -12.70 -10.04
CA SER A 135 6.07 -13.46 -10.91
C SER A 135 5.51 -14.81 -11.32
N GLU A 136 4.73 -15.43 -10.43
CA GLU A 136 4.08 -16.73 -10.67
C GLU A 136 2.69 -16.60 -11.31
N GLY A 137 2.22 -15.37 -11.56
CA GLY A 137 0.89 -15.11 -12.11
C GLY A 137 -0.26 -15.55 -11.20
N ARG A 138 -0.03 -15.52 -9.88
CA ARG A 138 -1.00 -15.93 -8.87
C ARG A 138 -1.81 -14.74 -8.36
N ASP A 139 -3.06 -15.02 -8.00
CA ASP A 139 -3.88 -14.02 -7.30
C ASP A 139 -3.47 -13.89 -5.83
N PRO A 140 -3.78 -12.75 -5.17
CA PRO A 140 -3.49 -12.55 -3.76
C PRO A 140 -4.01 -13.70 -2.89
N GLY A 141 -3.10 -14.26 -2.09
CA GLY A 141 -3.43 -15.37 -1.18
C GLY A 141 -3.54 -16.74 -1.83
N GLU A 142 -3.24 -16.89 -3.13
CA GLU A 142 -3.03 -18.21 -3.78
C GLU A 142 -1.64 -18.79 -3.55
N THR A 143 -1.00 -18.34 -2.48
CA THR A 143 0.26 -18.89 -1.96
C THR A 143 -0.02 -19.80 -0.78
N SER A 144 0.87 -20.77 -0.56
CA SER A 144 0.82 -21.66 0.59
C SER A 144 2.21 -21.94 1.13
N LEU A 145 2.29 -22.71 2.23
CA LEU A 145 3.56 -23.10 2.82
C LEU A 145 4.46 -23.90 1.87
N SER A 146 3.92 -24.54 0.82
CA SER A 146 4.74 -25.23 -0.19
C SER A 146 5.63 -24.27 -0.99
N ASP A 147 5.25 -22.99 -1.06
CA ASP A 147 5.97 -21.97 -1.82
C ASP A 147 7.11 -21.35 -1.02
N LEU A 148 7.21 -21.64 0.28
CA LEU A 148 8.19 -21.06 1.19
C LEU A 148 9.63 -21.13 0.66
N PRO A 149 10.14 -22.26 0.10
CA PRO A 149 11.49 -22.30 -0.43
C PRO A 149 11.74 -21.27 -1.55
N ALA A 150 10.76 -21.11 -2.46
CA ALA A 150 10.85 -20.14 -3.57
C ALA A 150 10.75 -18.70 -3.06
N VAL A 151 9.85 -18.45 -2.10
CA VAL A 151 9.69 -17.14 -1.45
C VAL A 151 10.95 -16.73 -0.67
N LEU A 152 11.62 -17.67 0.01
CA LEU A 152 12.88 -17.40 0.70
C LEU A 152 14.03 -17.11 -0.28
N ALA A 153 14.07 -17.80 -1.43
CA ALA A 153 15.03 -17.49 -2.48
C ALA A 153 14.80 -16.08 -3.05
N LEU A 154 13.54 -15.70 -3.31
CA LEU A 154 13.19 -14.36 -3.77
C LEU A 154 13.49 -13.29 -2.72
N ARG A 155 13.19 -13.55 -1.45
CA ARG A 155 13.53 -12.67 -0.31
C ARG A 155 15.01 -12.33 -0.33
N LYS A 156 15.87 -13.35 -0.44
CA LYS A 156 17.33 -13.19 -0.48
C LYS A 156 17.76 -12.31 -1.65
N ASP A 157 17.29 -12.63 -2.85
CA ASP A 157 17.58 -11.88 -4.07
C ASP A 157 17.12 -10.40 -3.98
N MET A 158 15.95 -10.13 -3.42
CA MET A 158 15.46 -8.77 -3.18
C MET A 158 16.30 -8.03 -2.11
N CYS A 159 16.64 -8.68 -1.01
CA CYS A 159 17.53 -8.14 0.03
C CYS A 159 18.89 -7.75 -0.54
N ASP A 160 19.50 -8.63 -1.35
CA ASP A 160 20.80 -8.38 -1.99
C ASP A 160 20.73 -7.18 -2.94
N ARG A 161 19.73 -7.13 -3.83
CA ARG A 161 19.54 -6.00 -4.77
C ARG A 161 19.28 -4.67 -4.07
N MET A 162 18.50 -4.68 -3.00
CA MET A 162 18.04 -3.48 -2.30
C MET A 162 18.94 -3.10 -1.11
N SER A 163 20.02 -3.85 -0.88
CA SER A 163 21.00 -3.66 0.20
C SER A 163 20.36 -3.66 1.59
N LEU A 164 19.50 -4.65 1.87
CA LEU A 164 18.85 -4.87 3.15
C LEU A 164 19.33 -6.18 3.77
N ASP A 165 19.61 -6.19 5.08
CA ASP A 165 19.89 -7.42 5.81
C ASP A 165 18.66 -8.36 5.80
N GLU A 166 18.85 -9.62 5.38
CA GLU A 166 17.80 -10.65 5.37
C GLU A 166 17.12 -10.83 6.74
N SER A 167 17.81 -10.52 7.86
CA SER A 167 17.25 -10.58 9.22
C SER A 167 16.06 -9.64 9.44
N ARG A 168 15.92 -8.61 8.57
CA ARG A 168 14.79 -7.68 8.54
C ARG A 168 13.49 -8.33 8.06
N ILE A 169 13.57 -9.51 7.45
CA ILE A 169 12.42 -10.25 6.91
C ILE A 169 12.43 -11.67 7.52
N PRO A 170 11.92 -11.84 8.75
CA PRO A 170 11.96 -13.12 9.45
C PRO A 170 11.23 -14.21 8.67
N THR A 171 11.82 -15.40 8.60
CA THR A 171 11.19 -16.57 7.96
C THR A 171 9.83 -16.89 8.59
N SER A 172 9.71 -16.78 9.91
CA SER A 172 8.45 -17.01 10.63
C SER A 172 7.31 -16.07 10.21
N LEU A 173 7.63 -14.84 9.80
CA LEU A 173 6.65 -13.89 9.28
C LEU A 173 6.16 -14.31 7.89
N LEU A 174 7.09 -14.73 7.00
CA LEU A 174 6.73 -15.25 5.68
C LEU A 174 5.92 -16.54 5.78
N GLU A 175 6.29 -17.45 6.68
CA GLU A 175 5.52 -18.67 6.97
C GLU A 175 4.08 -18.36 7.41
N ARG A 176 3.90 -17.40 8.33
CA ARG A 176 2.57 -16.94 8.76
C ARG A 176 1.75 -16.39 7.58
N LEU A 177 2.33 -15.51 6.78
CA LEU A 177 1.66 -14.91 5.62
C LEU A 177 1.30 -15.95 4.55
N LEU A 178 2.16 -16.95 4.32
CA LEU A 178 1.88 -18.06 3.41
C LEU A 178 0.82 -19.01 3.95
N ALA A 179 0.83 -19.30 5.25
CA ALA A 179 -0.16 -20.15 5.90
C ALA A 179 -1.55 -19.50 5.96
N ALA A 180 -1.61 -18.16 5.94
CA ALA A 180 -2.84 -17.40 5.84
C ALA A 180 -3.60 -17.71 4.53
N GLY A 181 -2.90 -17.76 3.40
CA GLY A 181 -3.53 -17.88 2.08
C GLY A 181 -4.56 -16.76 1.87
N LYS A 182 -5.81 -17.13 1.53
CA LYS A 182 -6.95 -16.20 1.38
C LYS A 182 -7.72 -15.91 2.68
N LYS A 183 -7.23 -16.38 3.84
CA LYS A 183 -7.92 -16.18 5.13
C LYS A 183 -7.75 -14.74 5.61
N GLU A 184 -8.82 -14.21 6.19
CA GLU A 184 -8.84 -12.91 6.85
C GLU A 184 -9.28 -13.13 8.31
N HIS A 185 -8.57 -12.54 9.27
CA HIS A 185 -8.95 -12.64 10.68
C HIS A 185 -10.00 -11.57 11.03
N PRO A 186 -11.22 -11.91 11.47
CA PRO A 186 -12.29 -10.92 11.66
C PRO A 186 -11.94 -9.76 12.61
N PRO A 187 -11.24 -9.98 13.75
CA PRO A 187 -10.76 -8.88 14.59
C PRO A 187 -9.82 -7.91 13.85
N VAL A 188 -8.90 -8.42 13.03
CA VAL A 188 -8.00 -7.57 12.23
C VAL A 188 -8.78 -6.80 11.17
N CYS A 189 -9.76 -7.43 10.52
CA CYS A 189 -10.65 -6.75 9.59
C CYS A 189 -11.41 -5.58 10.25
N ALA A 190 -11.87 -5.76 11.50
CA ALA A 190 -12.53 -4.70 12.25
C ALA A 190 -11.57 -3.54 12.58
N ILE A 191 -10.32 -3.84 12.95
CA ILE A 191 -9.27 -2.84 13.18
C ILE A 191 -9.00 -2.05 11.90
N LEU A 192 -8.71 -2.74 10.79
CA LEU A 192 -8.40 -2.12 9.50
C LEU A 192 -9.59 -1.31 8.98
N GLY A 193 -10.81 -1.86 9.05
CA GLY A 193 -12.03 -1.17 8.64
C GLY A 193 -12.32 0.08 9.47
N GLY A 194 -12.06 0.03 10.78
CA GLY A 194 -12.20 1.19 11.66
C GLY A 194 -11.21 2.30 11.31
N ILE A 195 -9.94 1.95 11.09
CA ILE A 195 -8.89 2.91 10.72
C ILE A 195 -9.18 3.49 9.33
N LEU A 196 -9.45 2.64 8.34
CA LEU A 196 -9.77 3.06 6.98
C LEU A 196 -11.01 3.96 6.93
N GLY A 197 -12.05 3.62 7.69
CA GLY A 197 -13.25 4.45 7.80
C GLY A 197 -12.95 5.86 8.33
N GLN A 198 -12.07 5.97 9.32
CA GLN A 198 -11.61 7.28 9.81
C GLN A 198 -10.81 8.03 8.74
N GLU A 199 -9.91 7.36 8.03
CA GLU A 199 -9.12 8.00 6.96
C GLU A 199 -9.97 8.53 5.81
N VAL A 200 -10.99 7.77 5.41
CA VAL A 200 -11.97 8.22 4.40
C VAL A 200 -12.69 9.48 4.89
N ILE A 201 -13.12 9.52 6.15
CA ILE A 201 -13.77 10.72 6.73
C ILE A 201 -12.81 11.92 6.75
N LYS A 202 -11.54 11.72 7.12
CA LYS A 202 -10.52 12.79 7.12
C LYS A 202 -10.32 13.35 5.71
N SER A 203 -10.22 12.49 4.70
CA SER A 203 -10.06 12.91 3.30
C SER A 203 -11.24 13.73 2.78
N ILE A 204 -12.48 13.33 3.09
CA ILE A 204 -13.68 14.08 2.64
C ILE A 204 -13.84 15.39 3.41
N SER A 205 -13.58 15.38 4.71
CA SER A 205 -13.80 16.54 5.57
C SER A 205 -12.66 17.56 5.53
N CYS A 206 -11.50 17.19 4.97
CA CYS A 206 -10.24 17.93 4.99
C CYS A 206 -9.86 18.36 6.42
N LYS A 207 -10.10 17.49 7.41
CA LYS A 207 -9.86 17.77 8.84
C LYS A 207 -9.13 16.62 9.52
N GLY A 208 -8.17 16.98 10.35
CA GLY A 208 -7.32 16.03 11.09
C GLY A 208 -6.19 15.48 10.23
N ASP A 209 -5.16 14.95 10.88
CA ASP A 209 -3.97 14.44 10.19
C ASP A 209 -4.27 13.09 9.52
N PRO A 210 -4.24 13.00 8.17
CA PRO A 210 -4.40 11.74 7.46
C PRO A 210 -3.11 10.91 7.54
N ILE A 211 -3.24 9.60 7.41
CA ILE A 211 -2.12 8.66 7.29
C ILE A 211 -1.38 8.98 5.99
N LYS A 212 -0.06 9.09 6.08
CA LYS A 212 0.85 9.25 4.95
C LYS A 212 2.01 8.26 5.10
N ASN A 213 2.10 7.25 4.25
CA ASN A 213 1.14 6.78 3.25
C ASN A 213 0.79 5.29 3.40
N PHE A 214 1.47 4.59 4.31
CA PHE A 214 1.10 3.24 4.70
C PHE A 214 0.75 3.16 6.18
N PHE A 215 -0.15 2.24 6.48
CA PHE A 215 -0.37 1.73 7.82
C PHE A 215 -0.28 0.21 7.81
N TYR A 216 0.42 -0.34 8.79
CA TYR A 216 0.63 -1.77 8.98
C TYR A 216 0.13 -2.18 10.34
N PHE A 217 -0.50 -3.36 10.41
CA PHE A 217 -0.88 -3.99 11.68
C PHE A 217 -0.40 -5.44 11.70
N ASP A 218 0.19 -5.88 12.81
CA ASP A 218 0.55 -7.28 13.04
C ASP A 218 0.04 -7.72 14.42
N ASP A 219 -0.89 -8.67 14.46
CA ASP A 219 -1.44 -9.21 15.70
C ASP A 219 -0.38 -9.91 16.57
N ALA A 220 0.73 -10.39 15.96
CA ALA A 220 1.79 -11.07 16.70
C ALA A 220 2.45 -10.19 17.78
N ASP A 221 2.53 -8.87 17.53
CA ASP A 221 3.04 -7.91 18.51
C ASP A 221 2.04 -6.80 18.87
N GLY A 222 0.84 -6.83 18.28
CA GLY A 222 -0.26 -5.91 18.52
C GLY A 222 0.01 -4.48 18.05
N LYS A 223 1.04 -4.25 17.23
CA LYS A 223 1.44 -2.89 16.84
C LYS A 223 0.80 -2.45 15.53
N GLY A 224 0.30 -1.21 15.55
CA GLY A 224 0.03 -0.41 14.37
C GLY A 224 1.23 0.49 14.06
N ALA A 225 1.78 0.40 12.85
CA ALA A 225 2.89 1.24 12.40
C ALA A 225 2.47 2.06 11.19
N MET A 226 2.67 3.38 11.25
CA MET A 226 2.52 4.27 10.11
C MET A 226 3.90 4.46 9.45
N GLU A 227 3.96 4.31 8.14
CA GLU A 227 5.19 4.45 7.36
C GLU A 227 4.97 5.50 6.25
N ASP A 228 5.81 6.53 6.22
CA ASP A 228 5.88 7.51 5.13
C ASP A 228 6.94 7.05 4.13
N ILE A 229 6.49 6.54 2.98
CA ILE A 229 7.37 5.92 1.99
C ILE A 229 7.10 6.50 0.59
N PRO A 230 8.09 7.17 -0.05
CA PRO A 230 9.42 7.45 0.49
C PRO A 230 9.37 8.42 1.68
N PRO A 231 10.36 8.36 2.57
CA PRO A 231 10.42 9.28 3.71
C PRO A 231 10.47 10.72 3.21
N THR A 232 9.62 11.58 3.79
CA THR A 232 9.76 13.03 3.60
C THR A 232 11.16 13.44 4.10
N PRO A 233 11.94 14.24 3.34
CA PRO A 233 13.24 14.70 3.80
C PRO A 233 13.13 15.35 5.19
N GLU A 234 13.98 14.94 6.13
CA GLU A 234 14.15 15.66 7.40
C GLU A 234 14.91 16.96 7.08
N ASP A 235 14.35 18.11 7.47
CA ASP A 235 15.02 19.42 7.41
C ASP A 235 16.18 19.53 8.39
#